data_AF-A0A2G9V0T7-F1
#
_entry.id   AF-A0A2G9V0T7-F1
#
_cell.length_a   1.000
_cell.length_b   1.000
_cell.length_c   1.000
_cell.angle_alpha   90.00
_cell.angle_beta   90.00
_cell.angle_gamma   90.00
#
_symmetry.space_group_name_H-M   'P 1'
#
loop_
_entity.id
_entity.type
_entity.pdbx_description
1 polymer ?
#
loop_
_entity_poly.entity_id
_entity_poly.type
_entity_poly.pdbx_seq_one_letter_code
_entity_poly.pdbx_strand_id
1 'polypeptide(L)'
;MTAKGVSLKNEKERPSCFDPDDPDYVKDLQRPAVIKVIRQDSNSARGDSEQLKSLKRLSELKMHAGAKSLKTLPSVGASAVPIADLKSNDNYSVHEKMQRNKLASLFRLVDLFQWSLGIHNNITLRLRNDDNCVLINSFGLLYHEITAGSLVKLNLQGVIVDPGTTSLGINKSGFMLHSAIHSARPDVRCILHLNTAVVSAVASMTCGLLPLCQEAISIGSVAYHDNNVG
;
A
#
# COMPACT_ATOMS: atom_id res chain seq x y z
N MET A 1 15.84 9.07 15.52
CA MET A 1 15.84 10.28 16.38
C MET A 1 15.30 9.86 17.74
N THR A 2 16.14 9.89 18.76
CA THR A 2 15.83 9.45 20.13
C THR A 2 15.14 10.58 20.89
N ALA A 3 13.96 10.32 21.45
CA ALA A 3 13.34 11.18 22.45
C ALA A 3 13.33 10.43 23.80
N LYS A 4 13.99 11.02 24.79
CA LYS A 4 14.06 10.55 26.18
C LYS A 4 12.66 10.50 26.78
N GLY A 5 12.37 9.41 27.49
CA GLY A 5 11.14 9.23 28.25
C GLY A 5 11.00 10.24 29.39
N VAL A 6 9.81 10.84 29.50
CA VAL A 6 9.33 11.50 30.71
C VAL A 6 8.55 10.45 31.49
N SER A 7 9.03 10.12 32.69
CA SER A 7 8.31 9.29 33.64
C SER A 7 7.15 10.10 34.22
N LEU A 8 5.92 9.74 33.88
CA LEU A 8 4.73 10.18 34.59
C LEU A 8 4.22 8.99 35.40
N LYS A 9 4.45 9.05 36.71
CA LYS A 9 3.81 8.18 37.69
C LYS A 9 2.33 8.58 37.83
N ASN A 10 1.48 7.56 37.93
CA ASN A 10 0.05 7.61 38.28
C ASN A 10 -0.91 8.21 37.23
N GLU A 11 -1.28 7.41 36.24
CA GLU A 11 -2.65 7.46 35.69
C GLU A 11 -3.26 6.06 35.73
N LYS A 12 -4.46 5.98 36.32
CA LYS A 12 -5.28 4.78 36.38
C LYS A 12 -5.48 4.24 34.96
N GLU A 13 -5.31 2.92 34.79
CA GLU A 13 -5.72 2.18 33.60
C GLU A 13 -7.14 2.61 33.19
N ARG A 14 -7.29 3.22 32.00
CA ARG A 14 -8.60 3.42 31.37
C ARG A 14 -8.84 2.28 30.37
N PRO A 15 -10.03 1.68 30.33
CA PRO A 15 -10.34 0.65 29.34
C PRO A 15 -10.38 1.28 27.94
N SER A 16 -9.61 0.73 27.02
CA SER A 16 -9.40 1.25 25.66
C SER A 16 -10.44 0.73 24.66
N CYS A 17 -11.72 0.81 25.00
CA CYS A 17 -12.81 0.55 24.06
C CYS A 17 -13.69 1.80 24.04
N PHE A 18 -13.83 2.42 22.86
CA PHE A 18 -14.76 3.53 22.68
C PHE A 18 -16.18 3.01 22.88
N ASP A 19 -16.85 3.47 23.93
CA ASP A 19 -18.24 3.16 24.23
C ASP A 19 -19.11 4.38 23.87
N PRO A 20 -19.94 4.30 22.81
CA PRO A 20 -20.78 5.42 22.39
C PRO A 20 -21.87 5.77 23.42
N ASP A 21 -22.16 4.88 24.36
CA ASP A 21 -23.12 5.09 25.44
C ASP A 21 -22.46 5.53 26.76
N ASP A 22 -21.14 5.81 26.75
CA ASP A 22 -20.41 6.33 27.92
C ASP A 22 -21.09 7.62 28.44
N PRO A 23 -21.57 7.63 29.70
CA PRO A 23 -22.24 8.79 30.30
C PRO A 23 -21.40 10.07 30.27
N ASP A 24 -20.07 9.97 30.33
CA ASP A 24 -19.18 11.13 30.29
C ASP A 24 -19.03 11.66 28.86
N TYR A 25 -19.00 10.77 27.85
CA TYR A 25 -19.05 11.15 26.43
C TYR A 25 -20.38 11.82 26.07
N VAL A 26 -21.51 11.27 26.54
CA VAL A 26 -22.84 11.84 26.31
C VAL A 26 -22.99 13.21 26.97
N LYS A 27 -22.46 13.41 28.18
CA LYS A 27 -22.42 14.73 28.82
C LYS A 27 -21.56 15.73 28.06
N ASP A 28 -20.46 15.28 27.47
CA ASP A 28 -19.57 16.13 26.68
C ASP A 28 -20.21 16.59 25.37
N LEU A 29 -21.00 15.72 24.71
CA LEU A 29 -21.85 16.09 23.56
C LEU A 29 -22.94 17.10 23.91
N GLN A 30 -23.44 17.08 25.15
CA GLN A 30 -24.45 18.02 25.63
C GLN A 30 -23.89 19.38 26.09
N ARG A 31 -22.56 19.56 26.07
CA ARG A 31 -21.95 20.85 26.46
C ARG A 31 -22.40 21.97 25.50
N PRO A 32 -22.75 23.16 26.03
CA PRO A 32 -23.22 24.28 25.20
C PRO A 32 -22.27 24.68 24.07
N ALA A 33 -20.96 24.56 24.29
CA ALA A 33 -19.94 24.84 23.28
C ALA A 33 -19.98 23.83 22.12
N VAL A 34 -20.11 22.53 22.41
CA VAL A 34 -20.17 21.46 21.41
C VAL A 34 -21.47 21.55 20.60
N ILE A 35 -22.60 21.79 21.28
CA ILE A 35 -23.89 22.04 20.63
C ILE A 35 -23.81 23.26 19.69
N LYS A 36 -23.07 24.31 20.07
CA LYS A 36 -22.92 25.52 19.26
C LYS A 36 -22.08 25.25 18.01
N VAL A 37 -21.03 24.44 18.11
CA VAL A 37 -20.24 23.98 16.95
C VAL A 37 -21.09 23.10 16.03
N ILE A 38 -21.82 22.11 16.58
CA ILE A 38 -22.72 21.25 15.79
C ILE A 38 -23.77 22.10 15.06
N ARG A 39 -24.36 23.10 15.72
CA ARG A 39 -25.31 24.04 15.10
C ARG A 39 -24.67 24.96 14.06
N GLN A 40 -23.41 25.38 14.27
CA GLN A 40 -22.66 26.15 13.28
C GLN A 40 -22.33 25.30 12.05
N ASP A 41 -21.92 24.04 12.22
CA ASP A 41 -21.68 23.10 11.11
C ASP A 41 -22.98 22.76 10.37
N SER A 42 -24.08 22.55 11.11
CA SER A 42 -25.42 22.31 10.55
C SER A 42 -25.94 23.51 9.73
N ASN A 43 -25.61 24.74 10.15
CA ASN A 43 -25.96 25.96 9.42
C ASN A 43 -24.98 26.27 8.28
N SER A 44 -23.69 25.90 8.39
CA SER A 44 -22.72 26.00 7.31
C SER A 44 -23.06 25.04 6.16
N ALA A 45 -23.65 23.88 6.45
CA ALA A 45 -24.15 22.94 5.45
C ALA A 45 -25.36 23.46 4.63
N ARG A 46 -25.97 24.60 5.01
CA ARG A 46 -27.08 25.23 4.26
C ARG A 46 -26.63 26.31 3.26
N GLY A 47 -25.33 26.53 3.07
CA GLY A 47 -24.76 27.51 2.15
C GLY A 47 -24.04 26.89 0.94
N ASP A 48 -24.51 25.75 0.45
CA ASP A 48 -23.68 24.81 -0.30
C ASP A 48 -23.79 24.97 -1.83
N SER A 49 -23.56 26.18 -2.34
CA SER A 49 -23.39 26.41 -3.78
C SER A 49 -21.93 26.77 -4.09
N GLU A 50 -21.34 27.68 -3.32
CA GLU A 50 -19.94 28.08 -3.52
C GLU A 50 -18.96 27.07 -2.91
N GLN A 51 -19.30 26.40 -1.80
CA GLN A 51 -18.51 25.30 -1.24
C GLN A 51 -18.56 24.05 -2.14
N LEU A 52 -19.73 23.69 -2.65
CA LEU A 52 -19.89 22.63 -3.67
C LEU A 52 -19.19 22.96 -5.00
N LYS A 53 -19.16 24.21 -5.44
CA LYS A 53 -18.36 24.66 -6.59
C LYS A 53 -16.87 24.64 -6.30
N SER A 54 -16.47 24.99 -5.07
CA SER A 54 -15.07 24.93 -4.63
C SER A 54 -14.60 23.49 -4.45
N LEU A 55 -15.46 22.59 -3.96
CA LEU A 55 -15.23 21.15 -3.88
C LEU A 55 -15.24 20.50 -5.26
N LYS A 56 -16.07 20.96 -6.21
CA LYS A 56 -15.97 20.58 -7.63
C LYS A 56 -14.68 21.07 -8.26
N ARG A 57 -14.28 22.33 -8.03
CA ARG A 57 -12.98 22.84 -8.48
C ARG A 57 -11.82 22.09 -7.83
N LEU A 58 -11.93 21.76 -6.55
CA LEU A 58 -10.92 20.97 -5.83
C LEU A 58 -10.94 19.50 -6.24
N SER A 59 -12.07 18.93 -6.67
CA SER A 59 -12.11 17.59 -7.28
C SER A 59 -11.54 17.64 -8.69
N GLU A 60 -11.83 18.66 -9.49
CA GLU A 60 -11.20 18.91 -10.79
C GLU A 60 -9.68 19.16 -10.66
N LEU A 61 -9.24 19.82 -9.59
CA LEU A 61 -7.82 20.04 -9.28
C LEU A 61 -7.14 18.80 -8.70
N LYS A 62 -7.79 18.01 -7.83
CA LYS A 62 -7.26 16.77 -7.24
C LYS A 62 -7.41 15.55 -8.14
N MET A 63 -8.16 15.66 -9.24
CA MET A 63 -8.28 14.62 -10.28
C MET A 63 -7.37 14.92 -11.48
N HIS A 64 -6.08 15.10 -11.23
CA HIS A 64 -5.07 14.85 -12.27
C HIS A 64 -4.53 13.43 -12.14
N ALA A 65 -5.40 12.43 -12.39
CA ALA A 65 -5.07 11.13 -13.01
C ALA A 65 -6.28 10.15 -13.01
N GLY A 66 -7.47 10.58 -13.46
CA GLY A 66 -8.61 9.68 -13.57
C GLY A 66 -9.51 10.04 -14.74
N ALA A 67 -9.40 9.28 -15.83
CA ALA A 67 -10.17 9.37 -17.07
C ALA A 67 -9.93 10.61 -17.95
N LYS A 68 -8.74 10.69 -18.58
CA LYS A 68 -8.67 11.37 -19.88
C LYS A 68 -9.51 10.56 -20.87
N SER A 69 -10.45 11.23 -21.54
CA SER A 69 -11.05 10.71 -22.77
C SER A 69 -9.93 10.22 -23.69
N LEU A 70 -10.02 8.96 -24.14
CA LEU A 70 -9.00 8.30 -24.97
C LEU A 70 -8.68 9.06 -26.28
N LYS A 71 -9.49 10.07 -26.62
CA LYS A 71 -9.41 10.84 -27.87
C LYS A 71 -8.58 12.14 -27.79
N THR A 72 -8.10 12.56 -26.62
CA THR A 72 -7.38 13.85 -26.46
C THR A 72 -6.03 13.75 -25.75
N LEU A 73 -5.39 12.56 -25.73
CA LEU A 73 -3.99 12.48 -25.35
C LEU A 73 -3.12 13.12 -26.45
N PRO A 74 -2.26 14.09 -26.13
CA PRO A 74 -1.18 14.46 -27.04
C PRO A 74 -0.37 13.20 -27.32
N SER A 75 0.01 12.97 -28.56
CA SER A 75 1.02 11.98 -28.93
C SER A 75 2.34 12.41 -28.31
N VAL A 76 2.53 12.12 -27.01
CA VAL A 76 3.81 12.28 -26.36
C VAL A 76 4.71 11.23 -26.98
N GLY A 77 5.76 11.66 -27.68
CA GLY A 77 6.83 10.81 -28.20
C GLY A 77 7.66 10.12 -27.11
N ALA A 78 7.07 9.81 -25.96
CA ALA A 78 7.65 8.95 -24.95
C ALA A 78 7.35 7.50 -25.37
N SER A 79 8.41 6.74 -25.65
CA SER A 79 8.32 5.30 -25.84
C SER A 79 7.61 4.70 -24.63
N ALA A 80 6.35 4.28 -24.81
CA ALA A 80 5.58 3.69 -23.73
C ALA A 80 6.26 2.38 -23.31
N VAL A 81 6.68 2.28 -22.03
CA VAL A 81 7.32 1.07 -21.52
C VAL A 81 6.28 -0.06 -21.46
N PRO A 82 6.44 -1.14 -22.25
CA PRO A 82 5.47 -2.23 -22.28
C PRO A 82 5.47 -3.03 -20.97
N ILE A 83 4.29 -3.46 -20.53
CA ILE A 83 4.16 -4.33 -19.35
C ILE A 83 4.54 -5.78 -19.69
N ALA A 84 4.01 -6.28 -20.82
CA ALA A 84 4.23 -7.63 -21.33
C ALA A 84 5.22 -7.59 -22.51
N ASP A 85 6.51 -7.47 -22.18
CA ASP A 85 7.62 -7.32 -23.13
C ASP A 85 8.29 -8.64 -23.53
N LEU A 86 7.83 -9.76 -22.95
CA LEU A 86 8.35 -11.09 -23.23
C LEU A 86 7.94 -11.56 -24.63
N LYS A 87 8.91 -12.09 -25.39
CA LYS A 87 8.72 -12.66 -26.73
C LYS A 87 8.39 -14.15 -26.65
N SER A 88 7.83 -14.70 -27.74
CA SER A 88 7.51 -16.12 -27.84
C SER A 88 8.75 -17.02 -27.66
N ASN A 89 9.93 -16.57 -28.13
CA ASN A 89 11.18 -17.32 -28.07
C ASN A 89 11.94 -17.19 -26.73
N ASP A 90 11.44 -16.40 -25.78
CA ASP A 90 12.11 -16.30 -24.47
C ASP A 90 12.01 -17.64 -23.73
N ASN A 91 13.08 -18.02 -23.03
CA ASN A 91 13.28 -19.30 -22.33
C ASN A 91 12.41 -19.50 -21.07
N TYR A 92 11.25 -18.85 -21.00
CA TYR A 92 10.30 -18.98 -19.91
C TYR A 92 9.17 -19.94 -20.28
N SER A 93 8.72 -20.74 -19.32
CA SER A 93 7.49 -21.52 -19.50
C SER A 93 6.28 -20.61 -19.71
N VAL A 94 5.23 -21.09 -20.38
CA VAL A 94 3.98 -20.34 -20.60
C VAL A 94 3.39 -19.83 -19.27
N HIS A 95 3.44 -20.65 -18.22
CA HIS A 95 2.97 -20.27 -16.89
C HIS A 95 3.83 -19.17 -16.26
N GLU A 96 5.15 -19.26 -16.36
CA GLU A 96 6.06 -18.22 -15.85
C GLU A 96 5.83 -16.89 -16.58
N LYS A 97 5.70 -16.90 -17.92
CA LYS A 97 5.37 -15.69 -18.70
C LYS A 97 4.08 -15.04 -18.21
N MET A 98 3.03 -15.83 -17.98
CA MET A 98 1.76 -15.32 -17.46
C MET A 98 1.91 -14.71 -16.05
N GLN A 99 2.71 -15.35 -15.17
CA GLN A 99 2.96 -14.84 -13.82
C GLN A 99 3.78 -13.54 -13.82
N ARG A 100 4.81 -13.46 -14.66
CA ARG A 100 5.60 -12.24 -14.88
C ARG A 100 4.73 -11.09 -15.39
N ASN A 101 3.89 -11.33 -16.38
CA ASN A 101 2.96 -10.33 -16.90
C ASN A 101 1.98 -9.84 -15.81
N LYS A 102 1.39 -10.75 -15.03
CA LYS A 102 0.47 -10.38 -13.94
C LYS A 102 1.16 -9.56 -12.86
N LEU A 103 2.38 -9.95 -12.47
CA LEU A 103 3.15 -9.22 -11.46
C LEU A 103 3.56 -7.83 -11.99
N ALA A 104 4.04 -7.73 -13.23
CA ALA A 104 4.35 -6.45 -13.86
C ALA A 104 3.12 -5.52 -13.92
N SER A 105 1.94 -6.06 -14.28
CA SER A 105 0.69 -5.31 -14.23
C SER A 105 0.34 -4.83 -12.81
N LEU A 106 0.59 -5.66 -11.79
CA LEU A 106 0.37 -5.28 -10.39
C LEU A 106 1.25 -4.09 -9.98
N PHE A 107 2.53 -4.07 -10.37
CA PHE A 107 3.40 -2.91 -10.14
C PHE A 107 2.82 -1.64 -10.77
N ARG A 108 2.29 -1.71 -12.00
CA ARG A 108 1.63 -0.57 -12.66
C ARG A 108 0.37 -0.11 -11.95
N LEU A 109 -0.43 -1.03 -11.40
CA LEU A 109 -1.61 -0.67 -10.60
C LEU A 109 -1.20 0.03 -9.31
N VAL A 110 -0.18 -0.47 -8.61
CA VAL A 110 0.31 0.14 -7.37
C VAL A 110 0.88 1.55 -7.62
N ASP A 111 1.57 1.76 -8.75
CA ASP A 111 2.01 3.10 -9.18
C ASP A 111 0.83 4.00 -9.56
N LEU A 112 -0.15 3.48 -10.31
CA LEU A 112 -1.36 4.22 -10.69
C LEU A 112 -2.16 4.71 -9.47
N PHE A 113 -2.26 3.89 -8.42
CA PHE A 113 -2.90 4.26 -7.15
C PHE A 113 -2.00 5.08 -6.22
N GLN A 114 -0.77 5.41 -6.65
CA GLN A 114 0.21 6.19 -5.87
C GLN A 114 0.55 5.54 -4.52
N TRP A 115 0.59 4.21 -4.49
CA TRP A 115 0.95 3.43 -3.31
C TRP A 115 2.45 3.12 -3.25
N SER A 116 3.18 3.31 -4.34
CA SER A 116 4.63 3.20 -4.40
C SER A 116 5.32 4.41 -3.79
N LEU A 117 6.34 4.19 -2.96
CA LEU A 117 7.22 5.24 -2.44
C LEU A 117 8.68 4.91 -2.78
N GLY A 118 9.23 5.63 -3.76
CA GLY A 118 10.59 5.43 -4.24
C GLY A 118 10.85 3.99 -4.71
N ILE A 119 12.05 3.49 -4.41
CA ILE A 119 12.57 2.21 -4.93
C ILE A 119 12.67 1.09 -3.87
N HIS A 120 12.24 1.36 -2.62
CA HIS A 120 12.50 0.47 -1.49
C HIS A 120 11.43 -0.59 -1.27
N ASN A 121 10.23 -0.39 -1.82
CA ASN A 121 9.11 -1.31 -1.71
C ASN A 121 9.34 -2.54 -2.60
N ASN A 122 8.92 -3.72 -2.14
CA ASN A 122 9.03 -4.96 -2.90
C ASN A 122 7.69 -5.70 -2.96
N ILE A 123 7.45 -6.37 -4.09
CA ILE A 123 6.33 -7.29 -4.25
C ILE A 123 6.90 -8.61 -4.76
N THR A 124 6.56 -9.72 -4.11
CA THR A 124 7.02 -11.05 -4.51
C THR A 124 5.88 -11.95 -4.96
N LEU A 125 6.14 -12.79 -5.96
CA LEU A 125 5.20 -13.81 -6.43
C LEU A 125 5.88 -15.18 -6.53
N ARG A 126 5.39 -16.15 -5.76
CA ARG A 126 5.78 -17.56 -5.85
C ARG A 126 5.33 -18.18 -7.18
N LEU A 127 6.25 -18.87 -7.85
CA LEU A 127 5.95 -19.61 -9.08
C LEU A 127 5.18 -20.89 -8.77
N ARG A 128 4.29 -21.32 -9.68
CA ARG A 128 3.45 -22.51 -9.46
C ARG A 128 4.17 -23.84 -9.63
N ASN A 129 5.22 -23.86 -10.47
CA ASN A 129 5.86 -25.10 -10.93
C ASN A 129 7.27 -25.29 -10.37
N ASP A 130 7.73 -24.37 -9.52
CA ASP A 130 9.06 -24.38 -8.93
C ASP A 130 8.90 -24.03 -7.45
N ASP A 131 8.86 -25.08 -6.62
CA ASP A 131 8.35 -25.00 -5.25
C ASP A 131 9.12 -24.05 -4.33
N ASN A 132 10.27 -23.53 -4.77
CA ASN A 132 11.11 -22.65 -3.97
C ASN A 132 11.57 -21.38 -4.69
N CYS A 133 10.98 -21.05 -5.83
CA CYS A 133 11.31 -19.84 -6.58
C CYS A 133 10.22 -18.77 -6.52
N VAL A 134 10.66 -17.52 -6.45
CA VAL A 134 9.83 -16.33 -6.41
C VAL A 134 10.32 -15.29 -7.42
N LEU A 135 9.38 -14.52 -7.95
CA LEU A 135 9.65 -13.33 -8.74
C LEU A 135 9.65 -12.09 -7.84
N ILE A 136 10.55 -11.13 -8.09
CA ILE A 136 10.62 -9.83 -7.42
C ILE A 136 11.00 -8.73 -8.42
N ASN A 137 10.71 -7.46 -8.10
CA ASN A 137 11.24 -6.33 -8.87
C ASN A 137 12.77 -6.21 -8.76
N SER A 138 13.40 -5.81 -9.86
CA SER A 138 14.78 -5.34 -9.84
C SER A 138 14.93 -4.09 -8.99
N PHE A 139 15.97 -4.05 -8.16
CA PHE A 139 16.26 -2.93 -7.29
C PHE A 139 16.83 -1.76 -8.10
N GLY A 140 16.23 -0.58 -7.92
CA GLY A 140 16.59 0.65 -8.64
C GLY A 140 15.56 1.10 -9.66
N LEU A 141 14.61 0.24 -10.04
CA LEU A 141 13.49 0.61 -10.90
C LEU A 141 12.30 1.15 -10.10
N LEU A 142 11.66 2.18 -10.61
CA LEU A 142 10.35 2.64 -10.15
C LEU A 142 9.26 1.68 -10.66
N TYR A 143 8.11 1.67 -10.00
CA TYR A 143 7.06 0.70 -10.30
C TYR A 143 6.45 0.88 -11.71
N HIS A 144 6.43 2.10 -12.25
CA HIS A 144 6.08 2.37 -13.65
C HIS A 144 7.16 1.99 -14.67
N GLU A 145 8.34 1.56 -14.25
CA GLU A 145 9.41 1.08 -15.15
C GLU A 145 9.43 -0.44 -15.23
N ILE A 146 8.77 -1.13 -14.28
CA ILE A 146 8.73 -2.59 -14.24
C ILE A 146 8.01 -3.16 -15.48
N THR A 147 8.65 -4.18 -16.07
CA THR A 147 8.14 -5.02 -17.15
C THR A 147 8.18 -6.49 -16.74
N ALA A 148 7.56 -7.37 -17.50
CA ALA A 148 7.61 -8.81 -17.24
C ALA A 148 9.03 -9.39 -17.37
N GLY A 149 9.81 -8.86 -18.32
CA GLY A 149 11.21 -9.17 -18.53
C GLY A 149 12.11 -8.64 -17.43
N SER A 150 11.82 -7.47 -16.87
CA SER A 150 12.65 -6.85 -15.83
C SER A 150 12.51 -7.51 -14.44
N LEU A 151 11.65 -8.51 -14.28
CA LEU A 151 11.50 -9.22 -13.00
C LEU A 151 12.63 -10.22 -12.79
N VAL A 152 13.13 -10.29 -11.56
CA VAL A 152 14.18 -11.23 -11.15
C VAL A 152 13.54 -12.48 -10.55
N LYS A 153 14.01 -13.66 -10.94
CA LYS A 153 13.67 -14.94 -10.32
C LYS A 153 14.78 -15.36 -9.37
N LEU A 154 14.42 -15.72 -8.15
CA LEU A 154 15.36 -16.19 -7.15
C LEU A 154 14.74 -17.29 -6.29
N ASN A 155 15.60 -18.07 -5.63
CA ASN A 155 15.15 -19.02 -4.62
C ASN A 155 14.88 -18.34 -3.26
N LEU A 156 14.27 -19.06 -2.32
CA LEU A 156 13.99 -18.52 -0.98
C LEU A 156 15.26 -18.15 -0.18
N GLN A 157 16.43 -18.69 -0.52
CA GLN A 157 17.71 -18.32 0.08
C GLN A 157 18.26 -16.98 -0.45
N GLY A 158 17.59 -16.34 -1.42
CA GLY A 158 18.05 -15.07 -2.00
C GLY A 158 19.05 -15.21 -3.14
N VAL A 159 19.26 -16.43 -3.65
CA VAL A 159 20.15 -16.70 -4.78
C VAL A 159 19.37 -16.49 -6.08
N ILE A 160 19.89 -15.61 -6.94
CA ILE A 160 19.30 -15.31 -8.25
C ILE A 160 19.44 -16.54 -9.15
N VAL A 161 18.31 -17.03 -9.64
CA VAL A 161 18.22 -18.11 -10.62
C VAL A 161 18.14 -17.53 -12.03
N ASP A 162 17.44 -16.39 -12.17
CA ASP A 162 17.32 -15.66 -13.43
C ASP A 162 17.28 -14.15 -13.16
N PRO A 163 18.24 -13.36 -13.68
CA PRO A 163 18.27 -11.91 -13.48
C PRO A 163 17.22 -11.14 -14.28
N GLY A 164 16.46 -11.81 -15.15
CA GLY A 164 15.57 -11.15 -16.11
C GLY A 164 16.36 -10.42 -17.19
N THR A 165 15.80 -9.34 -17.73
CA THR A 165 16.41 -8.54 -18.81
C THR A 165 17.34 -7.43 -18.30
N THR A 166 17.40 -7.21 -16.99
CA THR A 166 18.22 -6.15 -16.38
C THR A 166 19.51 -6.70 -15.80
N SER A 167 20.57 -5.88 -15.76
CA SER A 167 21.79 -6.16 -14.99
C SER A 167 21.68 -5.74 -13.52
N LEU A 168 20.49 -5.31 -13.09
CA LEU A 168 20.21 -4.86 -11.73
C LEU A 168 20.01 -6.05 -10.78
N GLY A 169 20.38 -5.85 -9.53
CA GLY A 169 20.19 -6.85 -8.47
C GLY A 169 18.82 -6.74 -7.80
N ILE A 170 18.73 -7.27 -6.58
CA ILE A 170 17.55 -7.18 -5.73
C ILE A 170 17.87 -6.47 -4.42
N ASN A 171 16.84 -5.94 -3.76
CA ASN A 171 16.95 -5.46 -2.40
C ASN A 171 16.97 -6.65 -1.43
N LYS A 172 18.18 -7.13 -1.07
CA LYS A 172 18.35 -8.32 -0.23
C LYS A 172 17.70 -8.17 1.15
N SER A 173 17.86 -7.01 1.80
CA SER A 173 17.27 -6.80 3.13
C SER A 173 15.75 -6.80 3.07
N GLY A 174 15.16 -6.14 2.07
CA GLY A 174 13.73 -6.17 1.84
C GLY A 174 13.19 -7.57 1.49
N PHE A 175 13.98 -8.38 0.79
CA PHE A 175 13.59 -9.74 0.45
C PHE A 175 13.55 -10.71 1.64
N MET A 176 14.39 -10.51 2.67
CA MET A 176 14.45 -11.46 3.80
C MET A 176 13.09 -11.67 4.48
N LEU A 177 12.29 -10.62 4.64
CA LEU A 177 10.94 -10.71 5.20
C LEU A 177 10.02 -11.56 4.30
N HIS A 178 10.05 -11.31 2.99
CA HIS A 178 9.25 -12.07 2.03
C HIS A 178 9.65 -13.55 2.00
N SER A 179 10.95 -13.85 2.09
CA SER A 179 11.46 -15.22 2.18
C SER A 179 10.97 -15.94 3.44
N ALA A 180 11.02 -15.28 4.61
CA ALA A 180 10.55 -15.85 5.86
C ALA A 180 9.04 -16.19 5.80
N ILE A 181 8.22 -15.26 5.28
CA ILE A 181 6.78 -15.48 5.13
C ILE A 181 6.50 -16.60 4.13
N HIS A 182 7.12 -16.57 2.95
CA HIS A 182 6.93 -17.62 1.97
C HIS A 182 7.34 -19.00 2.53
N SER A 183 8.46 -19.08 3.26
CA SER A 183 8.92 -20.33 3.88
C SER A 183 7.95 -20.85 4.94
N ALA A 184 7.41 -19.97 5.79
CA ALA A 184 6.45 -20.34 6.83
C ALA A 184 5.03 -20.60 6.30
N ARG A 185 4.67 -19.99 5.17
CA ARG A 185 3.32 -20.04 4.57
C ARG A 185 3.38 -20.44 3.10
N PRO A 186 3.47 -21.76 2.81
CA PRO A 186 3.48 -22.27 1.43
C PRO A 186 2.21 -21.92 0.63
N ASP A 187 1.08 -21.70 1.32
CA ASP A 187 -0.19 -21.29 0.74
C ASP A 187 -0.17 -19.83 0.23
N VAL A 188 0.70 -18.99 0.78
CA VAL A 188 0.84 -17.58 0.36
C VAL A 188 1.67 -17.49 -0.92
N ARG A 189 1.02 -17.03 -1.99
CA ARG A 189 1.65 -16.92 -3.31
C ARG A 189 2.15 -15.53 -3.64
N CYS A 190 1.53 -14.47 -3.15
CA CYS A 190 1.91 -13.10 -3.45
C CYS A 190 2.00 -12.29 -2.15
N ILE A 191 3.06 -11.50 -1.99
CA ILE A 191 3.25 -10.63 -0.83
C ILE A 191 3.54 -9.22 -1.34
N LEU A 192 2.74 -8.26 -0.89
CA LEU A 192 2.93 -6.84 -1.17
C LEU A 192 3.41 -6.15 0.10
N HIS A 193 4.56 -5.49 0.04
CA HIS A 193 5.04 -4.63 1.13
C HIS A 193 4.98 -3.18 0.66
N LEU A 194 4.09 -2.40 1.28
CA LEU A 194 3.82 -1.01 0.94
C LEU A 194 4.04 -0.11 2.15
N ASN A 195 4.55 1.09 1.91
CA ASN A 195 4.90 2.07 2.95
C ASN A 195 4.00 3.33 2.91
N THR A 196 2.75 3.21 2.43
CA THR A 196 1.87 4.37 2.27
C THR A 196 1.67 5.10 3.61
N ALA A 197 1.63 6.44 3.57
CA ALA A 197 1.54 7.26 4.77
C ALA A 197 0.32 6.91 5.66
N VAL A 198 -0.82 6.57 5.04
CA VAL A 198 -2.03 6.16 5.75
C VAL A 198 -1.85 4.85 6.54
N VAL A 199 -1.21 3.85 5.93
CA VAL A 199 -0.94 2.57 6.61
C VAL A 199 0.10 2.76 7.70
N SER A 200 1.16 3.53 7.45
CA SER A 200 2.19 3.83 8.45
C SER A 200 1.62 4.58 9.65
N ALA A 201 0.69 5.52 9.43
CA ALA A 201 0.02 6.24 10.50
C ALA A 201 -0.79 5.29 11.38
N VAL A 202 -1.65 4.44 10.80
CA VAL A 202 -2.45 3.45 11.54
C VAL A 202 -1.57 2.44 12.26
N ALA A 203 -0.51 1.93 11.62
CA ALA A 203 0.42 0.98 12.21
C ALA A 203 1.24 1.57 13.39
N SER A 204 1.36 2.90 13.46
CA SER A 204 2.04 3.59 14.56
C SER A 204 1.11 3.92 15.73
N MET A 205 -0.20 3.69 15.59
CA MET A 205 -1.17 3.92 16.66
C MET A 205 -1.22 2.71 17.59
N THR A 206 -1.35 2.94 18.89
CA THR A 206 -1.47 1.87 19.90
C THR A 206 -2.70 0.99 19.69
N CYS A 207 -3.78 1.52 19.11
CA CYS A 207 -4.98 0.77 18.80
C CYS A 207 -4.93 0.02 17.47
N GLY A 208 -3.94 0.30 16.61
CA GLY A 208 -3.88 -0.23 15.25
C GLY A 208 -5.13 0.08 14.40
N LEU A 209 -5.48 -0.84 13.51
CA LEU A 209 -6.67 -0.81 12.66
C LEU A 209 -7.94 -1.11 13.48
N LEU A 210 -8.78 -0.09 13.66
CA LEU A 210 -10.08 -0.21 14.29
C LEU A 210 -11.18 -0.61 13.29
N PRO A 211 -12.17 -1.42 13.69
CA PRO A 211 -13.30 -1.83 12.84
C PRO A 211 -14.38 -0.73 12.72
N LEU A 212 -14.00 0.46 12.22
CA LEU A 212 -14.87 1.64 12.18
C LEU A 212 -15.80 1.71 10.96
N CYS A 213 -15.51 0.93 9.92
CA CYS A 213 -16.30 0.88 8.70
C CYS A 213 -16.33 -0.53 8.11
N GLN A 214 -17.23 -0.77 7.15
CA GLN A 214 -17.41 -2.07 6.52
C GLN A 214 -16.12 -2.59 5.88
N GLU A 215 -15.34 -1.70 5.27
CA GLU A 215 -14.07 -2.04 4.64
C GLU A 215 -13.06 -2.53 5.69
N ALA A 216 -12.94 -1.84 6.82
CA ALA A 216 -12.03 -2.23 7.91
C ALA A 216 -12.42 -3.59 8.51
N ILE A 217 -13.72 -3.83 8.69
CA ILE A 217 -14.24 -5.11 9.19
C ILE A 217 -13.97 -6.25 8.20
N SER A 218 -14.10 -5.99 6.89
CA SER A 218 -13.91 -7.00 5.86
C SER A 218 -12.49 -7.57 5.76
N ILE A 219 -11.49 -6.83 6.27
CA ILE A 219 -10.09 -7.27 6.31
C ILE A 219 -9.91 -8.47 7.26
N GLY A 220 -10.74 -8.57 8.30
CA GLY A 220 -10.65 -9.63 9.30
C GLY A 220 -9.50 -9.41 10.29
N SER A 221 -8.90 -10.52 10.76
CA SER A 221 -7.83 -10.47 11.76
C SER A 221 -6.53 -9.89 11.17
N VAL A 222 -5.99 -8.85 11.82
CA VAL A 222 -4.73 -8.21 11.46
C VAL A 222 -3.67 -8.55 12.50
N ALA A 223 -2.54 -9.07 12.04
CA ALA A 223 -1.37 -9.31 12.89
C ALA A 223 -0.47 -8.06 12.92
N TYR A 224 0.11 -7.77 14.08
CA TYR A 224 1.05 -6.67 14.29
C TYR A 224 2.44 -7.23 14.61
N HIS A 225 3.46 -6.55 14.13
CA HIS A 225 4.86 -6.85 14.43
C HIS A 225 5.52 -5.59 14.98
N ASP A 226 5.97 -5.66 16.23
CA ASP A 226 6.67 -4.54 16.86
C ASP A 226 8.07 -4.42 16.27
N ASN A 227 8.44 -3.21 15.86
CA ASN A 227 9.81 -2.87 15.49
C ASN A 227 10.67 -2.76 16.75
N ASN A 228 10.89 -3.87 17.45
CA ASN A 228 11.82 -3.93 18.56
C ASN A 228 13.25 -3.91 18.02
N VAL A 229 13.81 -2.71 17.90
CA VAL A 229 15.26 -2.52 17.87
C VAL A 229 15.74 -2.71 19.31
N GLY A 230 15.98 -3.96 19.67
CA GLY A 230 16.71 -4.33 20.89
C GLY A 230 18.19 -3.99 20.77
#